data_AF-A0A1H4EDB1-F1
#
_entry.id   AF-A0A1H4EDB1-F1
#
_cell.length_a   1.000
_cell.length_b   1.000
_cell.length_c   1.000
_cell.angle_alpha   90.00
_cell.angle_beta   90.00
_cell.angle_gamma   90.00
#
_symmetry.space_group_name_H-M   'P 1'
#
loop_
_entity.id
_entity.type
_entity.pdbx_description
1 polymer ?
#
loop_
_entity_poly.entity_id
_entity_poly.type
_entity_poly.pdbx_seq_one_letter_code
_entity_poly.pdbx_strand_id
1 'polypeptide(L)'
;MKNLTKLLLAIIFFVLLGAIIGLYYRYTSQEQQTIFNLATLLGFYVSIYGLAVALWQIMALQNITKSTQSAVAQTREKVEQILSISDIAKIVTTIRIIEEYINSEKYELAKLRLCDVKDFMMRVEFIGKIELDIEEFGRLKKRVEIDLNSIDKQMSNKAKLDKIIFCQDMEEIASMLSRIENQLKSK
;
A
#
# COMPACT_ATOMS: atom_id res chain seq x y z
N MET A 1 -2.94 29.21 -0.60
CA MET A 1 -4.15 28.93 0.22
C MET A 1 -3.97 29.18 1.72
N LYS A 2 -2.95 28.64 2.40
CA LYS A 2 -2.75 28.80 3.88
C LYS A 2 -2.59 30.25 4.38
N ASN A 3 -1.99 31.16 3.59
CA ASN A 3 -1.84 32.57 3.98
C ASN A 3 -3.13 33.38 3.83
N LEU A 4 -3.97 33.02 2.85
CA LEU A 4 -5.24 33.71 2.60
C LEU A 4 -6.28 33.43 3.69
N THR A 5 -6.36 32.19 4.17
CA THR A 5 -7.27 31.80 5.27
C THR A 5 -6.86 32.43 6.61
N LYS A 6 -5.57 32.52 6.89
CA LYS A 6 -5.05 33.25 8.07
C LYS A 6 -5.39 34.75 8.02
N LEU A 7 -5.23 35.35 6.84
CA LEU A 7 -5.58 36.76 6.61
C LEU A 7 -7.09 37.01 6.81
N LEU A 8 -7.93 36.15 6.26
CA LEU A 8 -9.39 36.25 6.41
C LEU A 8 -9.83 36.09 7.86
N LEU A 9 -9.27 35.12 8.60
CA LEU A 9 -9.55 34.95 10.03
C LEU A 9 -9.14 36.20 10.83
N ALA A 10 -7.97 36.78 10.54
CA ALA A 10 -7.53 38.02 11.20
C ALA A 10 -8.47 39.19 10.89
N ILE A 11 -8.91 39.36 9.65
CA ILE A 11 -9.87 40.41 9.25
C ILE A 11 -11.19 40.23 10.00
N ILE A 12 -11.74 39.02 10.04
CA ILE A 12 -13.00 38.70 10.74
C ILE A 12 -12.88 39.01 12.24
N PHE A 13 -11.73 38.68 12.86
CA PHE A 13 -11.47 39.00 14.26
C PHE A 13 -11.52 40.51 14.53
N PHE A 14 -10.81 41.32 13.74
CA PHE A 14 -10.79 42.77 13.95
C PHE A 14 -12.16 43.43 13.69
N VAL A 15 -12.92 42.93 12.71
CA VAL A 15 -14.28 43.43 12.43
C VAL A 15 -15.24 43.12 13.59
N LEU A 16 -15.22 41.89 14.12
CA LEU A 16 -16.05 41.50 15.25
C LEU A 16 -15.64 42.23 16.54
N LEU A 17 -14.35 42.40 16.79
CA LEU A 17 -13.82 43.16 17.92
C LEU A 17 -14.31 44.61 17.88
N GLY A 18 -14.21 45.27 16.72
CA GLY A 18 -14.71 46.64 16.53
C GLY A 18 -16.22 46.75 16.74
N ALA A 19 -16.99 45.76 16.28
CA ALA A 19 -18.43 45.69 16.50
C ALA A 19 -18.80 45.53 17.98
N ILE A 20 -18.09 44.68 18.72
CA ILE A 20 -18.31 44.47 20.17
C ILE A 20 -18.03 45.74 20.96
N ILE A 21 -16.91 46.43 20.66
CA ILE A 21 -16.57 47.70 21.30
C ILE A 21 -17.61 48.77 20.97
N GLY A 22 -18.02 48.90 19.70
CA GLY A 22 -19.03 49.86 19.27
C GLY A 22 -20.41 49.62 19.90
N LEU A 23 -20.82 48.36 20.04
CA LEU A 23 -22.07 47.99 20.71
C LEU A 23 -22.01 48.25 22.22
N TYR A 24 -20.87 47.99 22.86
CA TYR A 24 -20.67 48.27 24.29
C TYR A 24 -20.89 49.76 24.61
N TYR A 25 -20.27 50.67 23.85
CA TYR A 25 -20.46 52.11 24.07
C TYR A 25 -21.88 52.62 23.74
N ARG A 26 -22.59 51.96 22.82
CA ARG A 26 -23.93 52.38 22.38
C ARG A 26 -25.06 51.92 23.32
N TYR A 27 -24.94 50.72 23.90
CA TYR A 27 -26.03 50.08 24.63
C TYR A 27 -25.80 49.99 26.15
N THR A 28 -24.59 50.25 26.65
CA THR A 28 -24.29 50.22 28.09
C THR A 28 -24.45 51.61 28.70
N SER A 29 -25.28 51.71 29.75
CA SER A 29 -25.47 52.93 30.55
C SER A 29 -24.15 53.45 31.15
N GLN A 30 -23.99 54.78 31.25
CA GLN A 30 -22.74 55.42 31.71
C GLN A 30 -22.18 54.87 33.04
N GLU A 31 -23.03 54.47 33.98
CA GLU A 31 -22.60 53.91 35.26
C GLU A 31 -21.91 52.53 35.15
N GLN A 32 -22.17 51.78 34.08
CA GLN A 32 -21.61 50.44 33.85
C GLN A 32 -20.42 50.43 32.88
N GLN A 33 -20.07 51.60 32.32
CA GLN A 33 -18.92 51.80 31.40
C GLN A 33 -17.59 51.85 32.16
N THR A 34 -17.31 50.80 32.94
CA THR A 34 -16.04 50.66 33.64
C THR A 34 -15.01 49.95 32.77
N ILE A 35 -13.74 50.36 32.91
CA ILE A 35 -12.60 49.69 32.26
C ILE A 35 -12.58 48.20 32.59
N PHE A 36 -12.99 47.83 33.81
CA PHE A 36 -13.07 46.45 34.27
C PHE A 36 -14.10 45.62 33.49
N ASN A 37 -15.30 46.17 33.25
CA ASN A 37 -16.35 45.47 32.49
C ASN A 37 -15.97 45.32 31.02
N LEU A 38 -15.34 46.34 30.42
CA LEU A 38 -14.81 46.27 29.07
C LEU A 38 -13.71 45.21 28.96
N ALA A 39 -12.76 45.19 29.89
CA ALA A 39 -11.68 44.20 29.91
C ALA A 39 -12.21 42.76 30.07
N THR A 40 -13.24 42.57 30.90
CA THR A 40 -13.89 41.27 31.10
C THR A 40 -14.60 40.80 29.83
N LEU A 41 -15.33 41.68 29.15
CA LEU A 41 -16.01 41.38 27.89
C LEU A 41 -15.02 41.03 26.77
N LEU A 42 -13.95 41.82 26.64
CA LEU A 42 -12.89 41.56 25.67
C LEU A 42 -12.14 40.26 25.97
N GLY A 43 -11.85 39.98 27.25
CA GLY A 43 -11.24 38.73 27.68
C GLY A 43 -12.09 37.50 27.33
N PHE A 44 -13.41 37.60 27.55
CA PHE A 44 -14.36 36.56 27.16
C PHE A 44 -14.39 36.35 25.64
N TYR A 45 -14.43 37.43 24.86
CA TYR A 45 -14.40 37.37 23.40
C TYR A 45 -13.12 36.71 22.87
N VAL A 46 -11.95 37.15 23.34
CA VAL A 46 -10.65 36.60 22.92
C VAL A 46 -10.56 35.12 23.27
N SER A 47 -11.08 34.71 24.43
CA SER A 47 -11.08 33.31 24.88
C SER A 47 -11.94 32.41 23.97
N ILE A 48 -13.18 32.81 23.66
CA ILE A 48 -14.06 32.06 22.75
C ILE A 48 -13.45 31.96 21.36
N TYR A 49 -12.93 33.08 20.85
CA TYR A 49 -12.30 33.11 19.54
C TYR A 49 -11.06 32.20 19.48
N GLY A 50 -10.20 32.27 20.51
CA GLY A 50 -9.03 31.40 20.64
C GLY A 50 -9.41 29.92 20.65
N LEU A 51 -10.46 29.55 21.39
CA LEU A 51 -10.97 28.18 21.45
C LEU A 51 -11.50 27.71 20.08
N ALA A 52 -12.27 28.55 19.38
CA ALA A 52 -12.82 28.23 18.06
C ALA A 52 -11.69 27.99 17.02
N VAL A 53 -10.67 28.85 17.03
CA VAL A 53 -9.50 28.69 16.15
C VAL A 53 -8.72 27.42 16.50
N ALA A 54 -8.51 27.13 17.78
CA ALA A 54 -7.84 25.91 18.22
C ALA A 54 -8.57 24.64 17.74
N LEU A 55 -9.90 24.60 17.89
CA LEU A 55 -10.72 23.49 17.40
C LEU A 55 -10.62 23.34 15.88
N TRP A 56 -10.68 24.44 15.12
CA TRP A 56 -10.49 24.40 13.67
C TRP A 56 -9.13 23.84 13.28
N GLN A 57 -8.06 24.26 13.96
CA GLN A 57 -6.70 23.77 13.70
C GLN A 57 -6.58 22.27 13.96
N ILE A 58 -7.17 21.77 15.05
CA ILE A 58 -7.20 20.34 15.38
C ILE A 58 -7.93 19.54 14.29
N MET A 59 -9.09 20.01 13.84
CA MET A 59 -9.84 19.36 12.75
C MET A 59 -9.06 19.35 11.42
N ALA A 60 -8.41 20.48 11.08
CA ALA A 60 -7.58 20.57 9.89
C ALA A 60 -6.38 19.62 9.94
N LEU A 61 -5.74 19.49 11.11
CA LEU A 61 -4.65 18.55 11.35
C LEU A 61 -5.12 17.10 11.19
N GLN A 62 -6.28 16.73 11.73
CA GLN A 62 -6.84 15.39 11.57
C GLN A 62 -7.09 15.03 10.11
N ASN A 63 -7.62 15.96 9.31
CA ASN A 63 -7.84 15.73 7.88
C ASN A 63 -6.53 15.56 7.11
N ILE A 64 -5.50 16.36 7.44
CA ILE A 64 -4.17 16.20 6.86
C ILE A 64 -3.59 14.83 7.25
N THR A 65 -3.63 14.45 8.52
CA THR A 65 -3.13 13.15 9.01
C THR A 65 -3.83 11.98 8.33
N LYS A 66 -5.16 12.02 8.18
CA LYS A 66 -5.92 10.99 7.45
C LYS A 66 -5.50 10.91 5.98
N SER A 67 -5.37 12.06 5.30
CA SER A 67 -4.94 12.09 3.90
C SER A 67 -3.50 11.57 3.72
N THR A 68 -2.60 11.91 4.63
CA THR A 68 -1.22 11.42 4.63
C THR A 68 -1.16 9.93 4.91
N GLN A 69 -1.89 9.43 5.92
CA GLN A 69 -1.97 8.00 6.21
C GLN A 69 -2.53 7.21 5.03
N SER A 70 -3.56 7.73 4.36
CA SER A 70 -4.12 7.12 3.15
C SER A 70 -3.11 7.11 1.99
N ALA A 71 -2.41 8.22 1.74
CA ALA A 71 -1.38 8.30 0.71
C ALA A 71 -0.19 7.37 0.99
N VAL A 72 0.22 7.24 2.26
CA VAL A 72 1.27 6.30 2.69
C VAL A 72 0.81 4.86 2.51
N ALA A 73 -0.44 4.53 2.88
CA ALA A 73 -1.01 3.21 2.67
C ALA A 73 -1.05 2.84 1.18
N GLN A 74 -1.53 3.74 0.31
CA GLN A 74 -1.53 3.56 -1.14
C GLN A 74 -0.11 3.40 -1.72
N THR A 75 0.87 4.14 -1.18
CA THR A 75 2.27 4.02 -1.63
C THR A 75 2.85 2.68 -1.24
N ARG A 76 2.64 2.24 0.01
CA ARG A 76 3.06 0.91 0.48
C ARG A 76 2.43 -0.19 -0.35
N GLU A 77 1.13 -0.06 -0.63
CA GLU A 77 0.36 -0.99 -1.42
C GLU A 77 0.90 -1.12 -2.86
N LYS A 78 1.24 0.01 -3.50
CA LYS A 78 1.90 0.01 -4.82
C LYS A 78 3.29 -0.60 -4.78
N VAL A 79 4.06 -0.36 -3.71
CA VAL A 79 5.39 -0.98 -3.53
C VAL A 79 5.28 -2.49 -3.39
N GLU A 80 4.34 -2.99 -2.57
CA GLU A 80 4.08 -4.42 -2.41
C GLU A 80 3.62 -5.06 -3.73
N GLN A 81 2.78 -4.38 -4.52
CA GLN A 81 2.41 -4.83 -5.87
C GLN A 81 3.61 -4.89 -6.82
N ILE A 82 4.44 -3.85 -6.88
CA ILE A 82 5.62 -3.81 -7.75
C ILE A 82 6.63 -4.90 -7.39
N LEU A 83 6.88 -5.12 -6.09
CA LEU A 83 7.74 -6.21 -5.61
C LEU A 83 7.16 -7.57 -6.01
N SER A 84 5.85 -7.76 -5.85
CA SER A 84 5.17 -8.99 -6.27
C SER A 84 5.30 -9.25 -7.77
N ILE A 85 5.09 -8.23 -8.63
CA ILE A 85 5.27 -8.32 -10.09
C ILE A 85 6.72 -8.66 -10.46
N SER A 86 7.68 -7.95 -9.85
CA SER A 86 9.11 -8.19 -10.08
C SER A 86 9.50 -9.62 -9.71
N ASP A 87 9.02 -10.13 -8.58
CA ASP A 87 9.37 -11.47 -8.13
C ASP A 87 8.72 -12.55 -9.00
N ILE A 88 7.51 -12.34 -9.52
CA ILE A 88 6.90 -13.21 -10.54
C ILE A 88 7.77 -13.24 -11.81
N ALA A 89 8.17 -12.08 -12.34
CA ALA A 89 8.97 -11.98 -13.55
C ALA A 89 10.35 -12.69 -13.41
N LYS A 90 10.97 -12.58 -12.23
CA LYS A 90 12.20 -13.32 -11.90
C LYS A 90 11.96 -14.82 -11.96
N ILE A 91 10.87 -15.32 -11.40
CA ILE A 91 10.57 -16.75 -11.36
C ILE A 91 10.24 -17.29 -12.75
N VAL A 92 9.50 -16.55 -13.58
CA VAL A 92 9.30 -16.90 -15.00
C VAL A 92 10.64 -17.02 -15.73
N THR A 93 11.59 -16.13 -15.44
CA THR A 93 12.95 -16.23 -16.00
C THR A 93 13.71 -17.45 -15.46
N THR A 94 13.59 -17.73 -14.17
CA THR A 94 14.17 -18.93 -13.55
C THR A 94 13.64 -20.21 -14.20
N ILE A 95 12.36 -20.28 -14.54
CA ILE A 95 11.76 -21.44 -15.23
C ILE A 95 12.45 -21.70 -16.57
N ARG A 96 12.68 -20.66 -17.38
CA ARG A 96 13.42 -20.79 -18.65
C ARG A 96 14.86 -21.27 -18.45
N ILE A 97 15.52 -20.81 -17.38
CA ILE A 97 16.87 -21.26 -17.01
C ILE A 97 16.86 -22.75 -16.60
N ILE A 98 15.81 -23.20 -15.90
CA ILE A 98 15.64 -24.61 -15.53
C ILE A 98 15.53 -25.47 -16.79
N GLU A 99 14.71 -25.08 -17.77
CA GLU A 99 14.58 -25.79 -19.05
C GLU A 99 15.94 -25.90 -19.77
N GLU A 100 16.72 -24.81 -19.81
CA GLU A 100 18.07 -24.81 -20.37
C GLU A 100 19.00 -25.79 -19.63
N TYR A 101 18.92 -25.84 -18.29
CA TYR A 101 19.71 -26.78 -17.49
C TYR A 101 19.30 -28.23 -17.71
N ILE A 102 18.01 -28.53 -17.84
CA ILE A 102 17.52 -29.88 -18.17
C ILE A 102 17.99 -30.30 -19.57
N ASN A 103 17.94 -29.40 -20.54
CA ASN A 103 18.43 -29.66 -21.90
C ASN A 103 19.95 -29.87 -21.94
N SER A 104 20.69 -29.12 -21.12
CA SER A 104 22.14 -29.23 -20.96
C SER A 104 22.59 -30.35 -20.00
N GLU A 105 21.65 -31.15 -19.49
CA GLU A 105 21.89 -32.26 -18.55
C GLU A 105 22.53 -31.85 -17.20
N LYS A 106 22.38 -30.58 -16.82
CA LYS A 106 22.86 -30.01 -15.55
C LYS A 106 21.79 -30.16 -14.47
N TYR A 107 21.48 -31.41 -14.11
CA TYR A 107 20.35 -31.75 -13.25
C TYR A 107 20.46 -31.17 -11.82
N GLU A 108 21.67 -31.03 -11.25
CA GLU A 108 21.80 -30.44 -9.92
C GLU A 108 21.41 -28.96 -9.89
N LEU A 109 21.80 -28.21 -10.93
CA LEU A 109 21.46 -26.80 -11.06
C LEU A 109 19.97 -26.62 -11.36
N ALA A 110 19.40 -27.49 -12.20
CA ALA A 110 17.96 -27.51 -12.46
C ALA A 110 17.16 -27.76 -11.16
N LYS A 111 17.58 -28.75 -10.36
CA LYS A 111 16.95 -29.04 -9.06
C LYS A 111 17.00 -27.85 -8.12
N LEU A 112 18.18 -27.22 -7.98
CA LEU A 112 18.36 -26.07 -7.10
C LEU A 112 17.40 -24.93 -7.48
N ARG A 113 17.29 -24.62 -8.77
CA ARG A 113 16.39 -23.58 -9.28
C ARG A 113 14.93 -23.97 -9.20
N LEU A 114 14.58 -25.25 -9.35
CA LEU A 114 13.21 -25.71 -9.21
C LEU A 114 12.73 -25.63 -7.75
N CYS A 115 13.63 -25.75 -6.76
CA CYS A 115 13.32 -25.41 -5.37
C CYS A 115 12.93 -23.92 -5.21
N ASP A 116 13.62 -23.00 -5.89
CA ASP A 116 13.26 -21.57 -5.89
C ASP A 116 11.82 -21.35 -6.40
N VAL A 117 11.41 -22.08 -7.45
CA VAL A 117 10.06 -22.05 -8.00
C VAL A 117 9.04 -22.59 -6.99
N LYS A 118 9.31 -23.74 -6.37
CA LYS A 118 8.44 -24.33 -5.34
C LYS A 118 8.21 -23.38 -4.16
N ASP A 119 9.29 -22.80 -3.64
CA ASP A 119 9.23 -21.88 -2.50
C ASP A 119 8.49 -20.59 -2.85
N PHE A 120 8.63 -20.12 -4.10
CA PHE A 120 7.83 -19.01 -4.60
C PHE A 120 6.34 -19.36 -4.69
N MET A 121 5.99 -20.52 -5.26
CA MET A 121 4.58 -20.94 -5.37
C MET A 121 3.90 -21.05 -4.00
N MET A 122 4.61 -21.51 -2.96
CA MET A 122 4.08 -21.52 -1.59
C MET A 122 3.79 -20.11 -1.05
N ARG A 123 4.57 -19.10 -1.46
CA ARG A 123 4.39 -17.71 -0.99
C ARG A 123 3.29 -16.97 -1.74
N VAL A 124 3.10 -17.28 -3.03
CA VAL A 124 2.09 -16.63 -3.89
C VAL A 124 0.67 -16.82 -3.36
N GLU A 125 0.37 -17.95 -2.70
CA GLU A 125 -0.92 -18.21 -2.03
C GLU A 125 -1.28 -17.13 -0.98
N PHE A 126 -0.28 -16.44 -0.41
CA PHE A 126 -0.48 -15.42 0.62
C PHE A 126 -0.53 -13.99 0.07
N ILE A 127 -0.37 -13.81 -1.25
CA ILE A 127 -0.52 -12.50 -1.88
C ILE A 127 -2.03 -12.24 -1.99
N GLY A 128 -2.62 -11.63 -0.96
CA GLY A 128 -4.07 -11.45 -0.78
C GLY A 128 -4.81 -10.61 -1.83
N LYS A 129 -4.17 -10.27 -2.95
CA LYS A 129 -4.73 -9.45 -4.05
C LYS A 129 -4.95 -10.20 -5.36
N ILE A 130 -4.52 -11.46 -5.45
CA ILE A 130 -4.63 -12.24 -6.69
C ILE A 130 -5.87 -13.12 -6.63
N GLU A 131 -6.68 -13.08 -7.68
CA GLU A 131 -7.73 -14.08 -7.91
C GLU A 131 -7.06 -15.32 -8.51
N LEU A 132 -6.68 -16.25 -7.63
CA LEU A 132 -6.11 -17.55 -7.99
C LEU A 132 -7.23 -18.58 -8.11
N ASP A 133 -7.24 -19.32 -9.23
CA ASP A 133 -7.90 -20.63 -9.25
C ASP A 133 -7.09 -21.57 -8.35
N ILE A 134 -7.60 -21.81 -7.15
CA ILE A 134 -6.95 -22.60 -6.10
C ILE A 134 -6.75 -24.04 -6.56
N GLU A 135 -7.66 -24.58 -7.37
CA GLU A 135 -7.60 -25.96 -7.85
C GLU A 135 -6.51 -26.11 -8.92
N GLU A 136 -6.51 -25.21 -9.92
CA GLU A 136 -5.47 -25.16 -10.95
C GLU A 136 -4.08 -24.92 -10.34
N PHE A 137 -3.98 -23.98 -9.40
CA PHE A 137 -2.72 -23.67 -8.74
C PHE A 137 -2.20 -24.83 -7.88
N GLY A 138 -3.09 -25.48 -7.12
CA GLY A 138 -2.77 -26.67 -6.32
C GLY A 138 -2.28 -27.83 -7.19
N ARG A 139 -2.87 -28.01 -8.37
CA ARG A 139 -2.42 -29.01 -9.36
C ARG A 139 -1.00 -28.71 -9.83
N LEU A 140 -0.70 -27.47 -10.21
CA LEU A 140 0.63 -27.08 -10.69
C LEU A 140 1.71 -27.22 -9.61
N LYS A 141 1.39 -26.86 -8.35
CA LYS A 141 2.29 -27.05 -7.21
C LYS A 141 2.69 -28.51 -7.03
N LYS A 142 1.72 -29.42 -7.16
CA LYS A 142 1.96 -30.87 -7.12
C LYS A 142 2.83 -31.36 -8.28
N ARG A 143 2.70 -30.77 -9.48
CA ARG A 143 3.57 -31.09 -10.62
C ARG A 143 5.02 -30.70 -10.36
N VAL A 144 5.28 -29.52 -9.78
CA VAL A 144 6.64 -29.13 -9.35
C VAL A 144 7.27 -30.14 -8.39
N GLU A 145 6.49 -30.71 -7.46
CA GLU A 145 6.98 -31.76 -6.56
C GLU A 145 7.28 -33.07 -7.30
N ILE A 146 6.46 -33.44 -8.29
CA ILE A 146 6.69 -34.61 -9.13
C ILE A 146 7.95 -34.42 -9.98
N ASP A 147 8.15 -33.23 -10.53
CA ASP A 147 9.31 -32.85 -11.33
C ASP A 147 10.60 -32.86 -10.50
N LEU A 148 10.58 -32.32 -9.28
CA LEU A 148 11.70 -32.42 -8.34
C LEU A 148 12.07 -33.88 -8.06
N ASN A 149 11.08 -34.73 -7.80
CA ASN A 149 11.30 -36.15 -7.59
C ASN A 149 11.82 -36.87 -8.84
N SER A 150 11.41 -36.41 -10.03
CA SER A 150 11.85 -36.96 -11.31
C SER A 150 13.31 -36.59 -11.60
N ILE A 151 13.72 -35.34 -11.31
CA ILE A 151 15.12 -34.94 -11.33
C ILE A 151 15.94 -35.78 -10.33
N ASP A 152 15.43 -36.02 -9.13
CA ASP A 152 16.14 -36.84 -8.12
C ASP A 152 16.33 -38.29 -8.55
N LYS A 153 15.34 -38.87 -9.22
CA LYS A 153 15.45 -40.22 -9.81
C LYS A 153 16.47 -40.23 -10.96
N GLN A 154 16.52 -39.20 -11.78
CA GLN A 154 17.51 -39.04 -12.84
C GLN A 154 18.93 -38.94 -12.27
N MET A 155 19.15 -38.08 -11.27
CA MET A 155 20.45 -37.92 -10.60
C MET A 155 20.91 -39.21 -9.91
N SER A 156 19.97 -39.99 -9.37
CA SER A 156 20.25 -41.28 -8.73
C SER A 156 20.38 -42.44 -9.73
N ASN A 157 20.32 -42.20 -11.04
CA ASN A 157 20.25 -43.22 -12.11
C ASN A 157 19.13 -44.26 -11.92
N LYS A 158 18.04 -43.89 -11.23
CA LYS A 158 16.89 -44.79 -10.93
C LYS A 158 15.82 -44.76 -12.00
N ALA A 159 15.66 -43.65 -12.72
CA ALA A 159 14.73 -43.51 -13.83
C ALA A 159 15.21 -42.40 -14.79
N LYS A 160 14.82 -42.48 -16.06
CA LYS A 160 15.06 -41.39 -17.01
C LYS A 160 14.01 -40.29 -16.85
N LEU A 161 14.44 -39.04 -16.79
CA LEU A 161 13.56 -37.88 -16.84
C LEU A 161 12.96 -37.75 -18.25
N ASP A 162 11.63 -37.63 -18.33
CA ASP A 162 10.95 -37.23 -19.56
C ASP A 162 11.06 -35.70 -19.71
N LYS A 163 12.01 -35.27 -20.55
CA LYS A 163 12.27 -33.84 -20.77
C LYS A 163 11.07 -33.13 -21.42
N ILE A 164 10.22 -33.83 -22.18
CA ILE A 164 9.08 -33.23 -22.87
C ILE A 164 8.00 -32.88 -21.86
N ILE A 165 7.63 -33.85 -21.01
CA ILE A 165 6.63 -33.64 -19.96
C ILE A 165 7.11 -32.56 -18.99
N PHE A 166 8.38 -32.60 -18.59
CA PHE A 166 8.96 -31.59 -17.71
C PHE A 166 8.86 -30.17 -18.29
N CYS A 167 9.25 -29.97 -19.55
CA CYS A 167 9.17 -28.65 -20.18
C CYS A 167 7.71 -28.19 -20.35
N GLN A 168 6.77 -29.10 -20.63
CA GLN A 168 5.34 -28.77 -20.67
C GLN A 168 4.83 -28.30 -19.30
N ASP A 169 5.22 -28.98 -18.22
CA ASP A 169 4.85 -28.60 -16.86
C ASP A 169 5.44 -27.22 -16.49
N MET A 170 6.68 -26.95 -16.88
CA MET A 170 7.34 -25.65 -16.71
C MET A 170 6.63 -24.53 -17.49
N GLU A 171 6.25 -24.76 -18.75
CA GLU A 171 5.51 -23.80 -19.58
C GLU A 171 4.12 -23.48 -19.00
N GLU A 172 3.40 -24.49 -18.48
CA GLU A 172 2.11 -24.28 -17.81
C GLU A 172 2.27 -23.38 -16.57
N ILE A 173 3.29 -23.63 -15.74
CA ILE A 173 3.58 -22.81 -14.57
C ILE A 173 3.94 -21.38 -14.98
N ALA A 174 4.83 -21.22 -15.97
CA ALA A 174 5.23 -19.91 -16.47
C ALA A 174 4.04 -19.11 -17.03
N SER A 175 3.13 -19.78 -17.72
CA SER A 175 1.91 -19.18 -18.29
C SER A 175 0.95 -18.71 -17.19
N MET A 176 0.74 -19.52 -16.16
CA MET A 176 -0.08 -19.16 -15.00
C MET A 176 0.53 -17.96 -14.24
N LEU A 177 1.84 -18.00 -13.97
CA LEU A 177 2.55 -16.90 -13.34
C LEU A 177 2.49 -15.61 -14.17
N SER A 178 2.62 -15.69 -15.49
CA SER A 178 2.47 -14.54 -16.39
C SER A 178 1.05 -13.97 -16.39
N ARG A 179 0.02 -14.82 -16.26
CA ARG A 179 -1.38 -14.38 -16.12
C ARG A 179 -1.57 -13.58 -14.82
N ILE A 180 -1.01 -14.08 -13.72
CA ILE A 180 -1.00 -13.39 -12.43
C ILE A 180 -0.26 -12.05 -12.52
N GLU A 181 0.90 -12.02 -13.18
CA GLU A 181 1.66 -10.80 -13.41
C GLU A 181 0.82 -9.74 -14.14
N ASN A 182 0.09 -10.15 -15.18
CA ASN A 182 -0.77 -9.26 -15.95
C ASN A 182 -1.98 -8.76 -15.15
N GLN A 183 -2.57 -9.59 -14.29
CA GLN A 183 -3.63 -9.16 -13.37
C GLN A 183 -3.12 -8.12 -12.36
N LEU A 184 -1.89 -8.27 -11.87
CA LEU A 184 -1.28 -7.30 -10.96
C LEU A 184 -0.89 -5.99 -11.66
N LYS A 185 -0.54 -6.03 -12.96
CA LYS A 185 -0.25 -4.84 -13.76
C LYS A 185 -1.51 -4.05 -14.14
N SER A 186 -2.65 -4.72 -14.27
CA SER A 186 -3.91 -4.11 -14.72
C SER A 186 -4.77 -3.53 -13.59
N LYS A 187 -4.46 -3.86 -12.32
CA LYS A 187 -5.07 -3.29 -11.11
C LYS A 187 -4.22 -2.15 -10.54
#